data_AF-A0A1Q7FF08-F1
#
_entry.id   AF-A0A1Q7FF08-F1
#
_cell.length_a   1.000
_cell.length_b   1.000
_cell.length_c   1.000
_cell.angle_alpha   90.00
_cell.angle_beta   90.00
_cell.angle_gamma   90.00
#
_symmetry.space_group_name_H-M   'P 1'
#
loop_
_entity.id
_entity.type
_entity.pdbx_description
1 polymer ?
#
loop_
_entity_poly.entity_id
_entity_poly.type
_entity_poly.pdbx_seq_one_letter_code
_entity_poly.pdbx_strand_id
1 'polypeptide(L)'
;MVSCPRPHERDTKSTDLRLRLDWDMIRHLPQMRRHGVPDGADRMPPLQPPAGVALRGGGGGGGGGTWHSEATVEIDQPVSEVESHFAQQLERAGWTRIAGAADDVAAWSSWQLPGDGRWRGILLVLAAFASNERFLYVRIAGGEPDDGGWYSSAPLISSQG
;
A
#
# COMPACT_ATOMS: atom_id res chain seq x y z
N MET A 1 -58.29 7.77 6.59
CA MET A 1 -57.89 7.23 5.27
C MET A 1 -56.66 8.05 4.84
N VAL A 2 -55.46 7.75 5.34
CA VAL A 2 -54.46 6.73 4.92
C VAL A 2 -53.84 7.02 3.53
N SER A 3 -52.50 7.17 3.54
CA SER A 3 -51.51 7.04 2.44
C SER A 3 -51.50 8.08 1.31
N CYS A 4 -50.36 8.52 0.75
CA CYS A 4 -48.95 8.11 0.85
C CYS A 4 -48.05 9.26 0.35
N PRO A 5 -46.84 9.48 0.90
CA PRO A 5 -45.86 10.41 0.33
C PRO A 5 -45.18 9.81 -0.93
N ARG A 6 -44.95 10.65 -1.94
CA ARG A 6 -44.14 10.29 -3.12
C ARG A 6 -42.65 10.29 -2.76
N PRO A 7 -41.83 9.35 -3.27
CA PRO A 7 -40.39 9.36 -3.06
C PRO A 7 -39.76 10.50 -3.88
N HIS A 8 -39.05 11.42 -3.22
CA HIS A 8 -38.10 12.28 -3.90
C HIS A 8 -36.79 11.51 -4.06
N GLU A 9 -36.39 11.39 -5.33
CA GLU A 9 -35.16 10.82 -5.84
C GLU A 9 -33.93 11.25 -5.03
N ARG A 10 -33.07 10.28 -4.71
CA ARG A 10 -31.74 10.57 -4.17
C ARG A 10 -30.92 11.27 -5.24
N ASP A 11 -30.70 12.56 -5.04
CA ASP A 11 -29.78 13.40 -5.80
C ASP A 11 -28.36 12.83 -5.69
N THR A 12 -28.00 11.99 -6.67
CA THR A 12 -26.64 11.52 -6.84
C THR A 12 -25.87 12.61 -7.56
N LYS A 13 -25.27 13.51 -6.78
CA LYS A 13 -24.29 14.49 -7.28
C LYS A 13 -23.10 13.75 -7.88
N SER A 14 -23.20 13.41 -9.15
CA SER A 14 -22.09 12.94 -9.96
C SER A 14 -21.10 14.10 -10.10
N THR A 15 -19.94 13.97 -9.48
CA THR A 15 -18.87 14.97 -9.59
C THR A 15 -18.12 14.71 -10.89
N ASP A 16 -18.28 15.59 -11.87
CA ASP A 16 -17.54 15.57 -13.13
C ASP A 16 -16.07 15.97 -12.86
N LEU A 17 -15.16 15.00 -12.90
CA LEU A 17 -13.72 15.20 -12.78
C LEU A 17 -13.09 15.27 -14.17
N ARG A 18 -12.80 16.48 -14.66
CA ARG A 18 -12.09 16.69 -15.92
C ARG A 18 -10.59 16.77 -15.69
N LEU A 19 -9.92 15.64 -15.83
CA LEU A 19 -8.46 15.55 -15.78
C LEU A 19 -7.89 15.98 -17.14
N ARG A 20 -7.47 17.25 -17.26
CA ARG A 20 -6.59 17.68 -18.36
C ARG A 20 -5.16 17.30 -18.00
N LEU A 21 -4.66 16.21 -18.59
CA LEU A 21 -3.23 15.94 -18.60
C LEU A 21 -2.57 16.82 -19.66
N ASP A 22 -1.93 17.88 -19.20
CA ASP A 22 -1.15 18.78 -20.04
C ASP A 22 0.26 18.20 -20.25
N TRP A 23 0.46 17.59 -21.43
CA TRP A 23 1.70 16.90 -21.79
C TRP A 23 2.86 17.87 -22.11
N ASP A 24 2.63 19.19 -22.15
CA ASP A 24 3.65 20.21 -22.41
C ASP A 24 4.46 20.56 -21.14
N MET A 25 3.88 20.32 -19.95
CA MET A 25 4.56 20.46 -18.65
C MET A 25 5.72 19.46 -18.46
N ILE A 26 5.67 18.31 -19.14
CA ILE A 26 6.68 17.25 -19.00
C ILE A 26 8.01 17.65 -19.66
N ARG A 27 7.97 18.50 -20.70
CA ARG A 27 9.18 18.94 -21.42
C ARG A 27 9.96 20.03 -20.69
N HIS A 28 9.36 20.66 -19.67
CA HIS A 28 9.93 21.80 -18.94
C HIS A 28 10.35 21.45 -17.50
N LEU A 29 10.55 20.16 -17.20
CA LEU A 29 10.84 19.65 -15.85
C LEU A 29 12.34 19.47 -15.47
N PRO A 30 13.33 20.34 -15.79
CA PRO A 30 14.61 20.29 -15.10
C PRO A 30 14.72 21.19 -13.84
N GLN A 31 13.71 21.98 -13.45
CA GLN A 31 13.86 22.92 -12.31
C GLN A 31 12.65 23.05 -11.36
N MET A 32 11.63 22.21 -11.43
CA MET A 32 10.66 22.15 -10.32
C MET A 32 11.28 21.34 -9.19
N ARG A 33 11.75 22.07 -8.16
CA ARG A 33 12.25 21.64 -6.86
C ARG A 33 12.14 20.13 -6.63
N ARG A 34 13.30 19.49 -6.42
CA ARG A 34 13.46 18.26 -5.64
C ARG A 34 12.75 18.44 -4.28
N HIS A 35 11.42 18.30 -4.24
CA HIS A 35 10.76 17.86 -3.02
C HIS A 35 11.37 16.50 -2.75
N GLY A 36 12.09 16.39 -1.63
CA GLY A 36 12.84 15.20 -1.27
C GLY A 36 11.99 13.97 -1.49
N VAL A 37 12.58 12.95 -2.10
CA VAL A 37 12.03 11.60 -2.13
C VAL A 37 11.45 11.33 -0.73
N PRO A 38 10.15 10.98 -0.59
CA PRO A 38 9.54 10.79 0.72
C PRO A 38 10.39 9.86 1.56
N ASP A 39 10.62 10.21 2.83
CA ASP A 39 11.41 9.39 3.73
C ASP A 39 10.93 7.95 3.67
N GLY A 40 11.85 7.05 3.33
CA GLY A 40 11.57 5.62 3.17
C GLY A 40 11.52 5.14 1.73
N ALA A 41 11.20 5.96 0.72
CA ALA A 41 11.07 5.43 -0.65
C ALA A 41 12.39 4.84 -1.19
N ASP A 42 13.54 5.44 -0.84
CA ASP A 42 14.88 4.91 -1.16
C ASP A 42 15.21 3.60 -0.42
N ARG A 43 14.45 3.24 0.62
CA ARG A 43 14.61 2.02 1.41
C ARG A 43 13.76 0.86 0.89
N MET A 44 12.80 1.13 0.00
CA MET A 44 12.00 0.08 -0.63
C MET A 44 12.80 -0.54 -1.78
N PRO A 45 13.17 -1.84 -1.70
CA PRO A 45 13.84 -2.49 -2.81
C PRO A 45 12.89 -2.65 -4.01
N PRO A 46 13.42 -2.69 -5.24
CA PRO A 46 12.62 -3.02 -6.41
C PRO A 46 12.15 -4.48 -6.30
N LEU A 47 10.85 -4.70 -6.07
CA LEU A 47 10.26 -6.03 -6.01
C LEU A 47 9.85 -6.49 -7.42
N GLN A 48 10.32 -7.67 -7.82
CA GLN A 48 9.94 -8.30 -9.07
C GLN A 48 8.82 -9.34 -8.84
N PRO A 49 7.84 -9.41 -9.75
CA PRO A 49 6.81 -10.45 -9.67
C PRO A 49 7.41 -11.83 -9.93
N PRO A 50 6.70 -12.91 -9.56
CA PRO A 50 7.05 -14.27 -9.98
C PRO A 50 7.18 -14.37 -11.51
N ALA A 51 8.03 -15.29 -11.98
CA ALA A 51 8.33 -15.42 -13.40
C ALA A 51 7.06 -15.66 -14.24
N GLY A 52 6.89 -14.88 -15.31
CA GLY A 52 5.75 -15.03 -16.23
C GLY A 52 4.45 -14.36 -15.77
N VAL A 53 4.46 -13.64 -14.65
CA VAL A 53 3.26 -13.00 -14.09
C VAL A 53 3.31 -11.50 -14.33
N ALA A 54 2.25 -10.95 -14.91
CA ALA A 54 2.12 -9.50 -15.10
C ALA A 54 1.57 -8.86 -13.81
N LEU A 55 2.25 -7.82 -13.34
CA LEU A 55 1.70 -6.91 -12.33
C LEU A 55 0.64 -6.02 -12.99
N ARG A 56 -0.57 -6.02 -12.44
CA ARG A 56 -1.65 -5.10 -12.81
C ARG A 56 -1.96 -4.20 -11.63
N GLY A 57 -2.13 -2.91 -11.90
CA GLY A 57 -2.30 -1.94 -10.83
C GLY A 57 -1.01 -1.83 -10.01
N GLY A 58 -0.49 -0.62 -9.90
CA GLY A 58 0.72 -0.34 -9.15
C GLY A 58 0.54 1.02 -8.53
N GLY A 59 0.39 1.06 -7.21
CA GLY A 59 0.25 2.27 -6.43
C GLY A 59 1.43 2.40 -5.48
N GLY A 60 2.03 3.58 -5.41
CA GLY A 60 3.12 3.85 -4.48
C GLY A 60 2.97 5.25 -3.93
N GLY A 61 3.12 5.40 -2.63
CA GLY A 61 2.93 6.67 -1.96
C GLY A 61 3.59 6.70 -0.61
N GLY A 62 3.94 7.90 -0.16
CA GLY A 62 4.49 8.09 1.17
C GLY A 62 4.54 9.53 1.59
N GLY A 63 4.60 9.69 2.91
CA GLY A 63 4.58 10.96 3.63
C GLY A 63 4.72 10.71 5.13
N GLY A 64 5.30 11.67 5.84
CA GLY A 64 5.42 11.62 7.31
C GLY A 64 6.16 10.40 7.86
N GLY A 65 7.30 10.04 7.25
CA GLY A 65 8.12 8.90 7.69
C GLY A 65 7.57 7.52 7.30
N THR A 66 6.63 7.48 6.36
CA THR A 66 6.03 6.23 5.87
C THR A 66 6.05 6.18 4.36
N TRP A 67 6.23 4.99 3.83
CA TRP A 67 6.14 4.71 2.40
C TRP A 67 5.47 3.34 2.19
N HIS A 68 4.64 3.22 1.17
CA HIS A 68 4.04 1.96 0.79
C HIS A 68 4.05 1.77 -0.72
N SER A 69 3.98 0.51 -1.12
CA SER A 69 3.78 0.07 -2.49
C SER A 69 2.74 -1.03 -2.49
N GLU A 70 1.84 -0.99 -3.44
CA GLU A 70 0.82 -2.00 -3.64
C GLU A 70 0.76 -2.42 -5.10
N ALA A 71 0.38 -3.66 -5.33
CA ALA A 71 0.14 -4.17 -6.66
C ALA A 71 -0.79 -5.37 -6.65
N THR A 72 -1.37 -5.66 -7.80
CA THR A 72 -2.18 -6.87 -7.98
C THR A 72 -1.49 -7.80 -8.98
N VAL A 73 -1.47 -9.09 -8.69
CA VAL A 73 -0.96 -10.12 -9.59
C VAL A 73 -2.05 -11.14 -9.90
N GLU A 74 -2.20 -11.48 -11.17
CA GLU A 74 -3.10 -12.55 -11.61
C GLU A 74 -2.34 -13.87 -11.63
N ILE A 75 -2.55 -14.70 -10.60
CA ILE A 75 -1.85 -15.96 -10.40
C ILE A 75 -2.68 -16.93 -9.55
N ASP A 76 -2.64 -18.22 -9.90
CA ASP A 76 -3.34 -19.29 -9.17
C ASP A 76 -2.51 -19.88 -8.00
N GLN A 77 -1.32 -19.35 -7.73
CA GLN A 77 -0.47 -19.80 -6.63
C GLN A 77 -1.07 -19.46 -5.26
N PRO A 78 -0.79 -20.27 -4.22
CA PRO A 78 -1.23 -19.96 -2.86
C PRO A 78 -0.58 -18.68 -2.34
N VAL A 79 -1.27 -17.94 -1.47
CA VAL A 79 -0.77 -16.68 -0.89
C VAL A 79 0.57 -16.86 -0.17
N SER A 80 0.83 -18.04 0.40
CA SER A 80 2.07 -18.39 1.09
C SER A 80 3.27 -18.50 0.15
N GLU A 81 3.10 -19.04 -1.07
CA GLU A 81 4.16 -19.10 -2.07
C GLU A 81 4.49 -17.71 -2.61
N VAL A 82 3.46 -16.89 -2.85
CA VAL A 82 3.63 -15.50 -3.29
C VAL A 82 4.34 -14.69 -2.21
N GLU A 83 3.93 -14.80 -0.94
CA GLU A 83 4.61 -14.17 0.20
C GLU A 83 6.07 -14.61 0.28
N SER A 84 6.34 -15.91 0.17
CA SER A 84 7.69 -16.47 0.22
C SER A 84 8.59 -15.95 -0.90
N HIS A 85 8.06 -15.76 -2.12
CA HIS A 85 8.79 -15.19 -3.24
C HIS A 85 9.23 -13.74 -2.97
N PHE A 86 8.35 -12.92 -2.40
CA PHE A 86 8.66 -11.54 -2.04
C PHE A 86 9.55 -11.47 -0.79
N ALA A 87 9.32 -12.33 0.20
CA ALA A 87 10.14 -12.45 1.41
C ALA A 87 11.62 -12.70 1.06
N GLN A 88 11.90 -13.64 0.14
CA GLN A 88 13.27 -13.89 -0.31
C GLN A 88 13.93 -12.68 -0.99
N GLN A 89 13.16 -11.84 -1.67
CA GLN A 89 13.68 -10.60 -2.26
C GLN A 89 14.02 -9.57 -1.18
N LEU A 90 13.16 -9.45 -0.16
CA LEU A 90 13.41 -8.59 1.00
C LEU A 90 14.65 -9.06 1.79
N GLU A 91 14.82 -10.36 1.99
CA GLU A 91 16.01 -10.95 2.63
C GLU A 91 17.28 -10.66 1.83
N ARG A 92 17.24 -10.80 0.50
CA ARG A 92 18.37 -10.43 -0.39
C ARG A 92 18.69 -8.93 -0.35
N ALA A 93 17.69 -8.09 -0.06
CA ALA A 93 17.86 -6.66 0.17
C ALA A 93 18.35 -6.34 1.60
N GLY A 94 18.66 -7.35 2.42
CA GLY A 94 19.20 -7.20 3.76
C GLY A 94 18.14 -6.97 4.85
N TRP A 95 16.86 -7.23 4.56
CA TRP A 95 15.81 -7.17 5.58
C TRP A 95 15.79 -8.46 6.40
N THR A 96 15.58 -8.33 7.71
CA THR A 96 15.52 -9.48 8.61
C THR A 96 14.06 -9.75 8.99
N ARG A 97 13.58 -10.96 8.74
CA ARG A 97 12.23 -11.38 9.13
C ARG A 97 12.12 -11.47 10.65
N ILE A 98 11.01 -10.98 11.20
CA ILE A 98 10.76 -10.93 12.64
C ILE A 98 9.62 -11.87 13.01
N ALA A 99 8.52 -11.77 12.26
CA ALA A 99 7.37 -12.64 12.42
C ALA A 99 6.68 -12.79 11.07
N GLY A 100 5.76 -13.74 11.01
CA GLY A 100 4.84 -13.90 9.91
C GLY A 100 3.88 -15.03 10.18
N ALA A 101 2.77 -15.02 9.44
CA ALA A 101 1.83 -16.13 9.40
C ALA A 101 1.22 -16.20 8.00
N ALA A 102 0.71 -17.37 7.66
CA ALA A 102 -0.02 -17.58 6.42
C ALA A 102 -1.17 -18.56 6.65
N ASP A 103 -2.30 -18.26 6.03
CA ASP A 103 -3.43 -19.16 5.82
C ASP A 103 -3.81 -19.14 4.33
N ASP A 104 -4.99 -19.68 3.98
CA ASP A 104 -5.43 -19.78 2.58
C ASP A 104 -5.82 -18.43 1.97
N VAL A 105 -6.17 -17.42 2.78
CA VAL A 105 -6.69 -16.12 2.36
C VAL A 105 -5.64 -15.02 2.51
N ALA A 106 -4.82 -15.07 3.55
CA ALA A 106 -3.84 -14.05 3.87
C ALA A 106 -2.49 -14.63 4.28
N ALA A 107 -1.43 -14.02 3.77
CA ALA A 107 -0.07 -14.24 4.26
C ALA A 107 0.56 -12.88 4.59
N TRP A 108 1.23 -12.80 5.73
CA TRP A 108 1.91 -11.58 6.16
C TRP A 108 3.26 -11.89 6.79
N SER A 109 4.15 -10.91 6.71
CA SER A 109 5.43 -10.93 7.41
C SER A 109 5.84 -9.54 7.84
N SER A 110 6.45 -9.47 9.02
CA SER A 110 7.03 -8.25 9.57
C SER A 110 8.56 -8.31 9.50
N TRP A 111 9.15 -7.15 9.24
CA TRP A 111 10.54 -7.05 8.84
C TRP A 111 11.27 -5.92 9.58
N GLN A 112 12.53 -6.19 9.89
CA GLN A 112 13.49 -5.19 10.31
C GLN A 112 14.28 -4.77 9.07
N LEU A 113 14.27 -3.47 8.75
CA LEU A 113 15.08 -2.96 7.65
C LEU A 113 16.55 -2.80 8.09
N PRO A 114 17.51 -2.92 7.14
CA PRO A 114 18.91 -2.64 7.42
C PRO A 114 19.13 -1.17 7.78
N GLY A 115 20.11 -0.92 8.67
CA GLY A 115 20.46 0.40 9.18
C GLY A 115 20.19 0.54 10.69
N ASP A 116 19.77 1.72 11.12
CA ASP A 116 19.71 2.14 12.53
C ASP A 116 18.62 1.46 13.39
N GLY A 117 17.98 0.38 12.91
CA GLY A 117 16.91 -0.32 13.64
C GLY A 117 15.56 0.40 13.69
N ARG A 118 15.51 1.70 13.38
CA ARG A 118 14.29 2.53 13.46
C ARG A 118 13.19 2.13 12.47
N TRP A 119 13.55 1.54 11.34
CA TRP A 119 12.60 1.27 10.27
C TRP A 119 12.01 -0.13 10.36
N ARG A 120 10.69 -0.22 10.23
CA ARG A 120 9.93 -1.47 10.23
C ARG A 120 9.17 -1.62 8.93
N GLY A 121 9.10 -2.85 8.45
CA GLY A 121 8.35 -3.22 7.26
C GLY A 121 7.24 -4.22 7.58
N ILE A 122 6.18 -4.17 6.80
CA ILE A 122 5.18 -5.22 6.72
C ILE A 122 4.90 -5.55 5.26
N LEU A 123 4.91 -6.84 4.95
CA LEU A 123 4.47 -7.42 3.68
C LEU A 123 3.15 -8.13 3.94
N LEU A 124 2.16 -7.88 3.08
CA LEU A 124 0.84 -8.50 3.11
C LEU A 124 0.50 -9.00 1.71
N VAL A 125 0.02 -10.24 1.64
CA VAL A 125 -0.49 -10.87 0.43
C VAL A 125 -1.90 -11.40 0.72
N LEU A 126 -2.88 -10.99 -0.08
CA LEU A 126 -4.29 -11.34 0.10
C LEU A 126 -4.87 -12.01 -1.14
N ALA A 127 -5.64 -13.08 -0.95
CA ALA A 127 -6.51 -13.69 -1.95
C ALA A 127 -7.99 -13.33 -1.68
N ALA A 128 -8.26 -12.04 -1.47
CA ALA A 128 -9.57 -11.58 -0.98
C ALA A 128 -10.57 -11.17 -2.08
N PHE A 129 -10.07 -10.80 -3.26
CA PHE A 129 -10.88 -10.09 -4.26
C PHE A 129 -11.30 -10.94 -5.47
N ALA A 130 -10.43 -11.84 -5.93
CA ALA A 130 -10.76 -12.86 -6.93
C ALA A 130 -9.91 -14.12 -6.73
N SER A 131 -10.42 -15.27 -7.17
CA SER A 131 -9.79 -16.58 -6.93
C SER A 131 -8.39 -16.70 -7.54
N ASN A 132 -8.17 -16.07 -8.69
CA ASN A 132 -6.90 -16.03 -9.43
C ASN A 132 -6.14 -14.72 -9.22
N GLU A 133 -6.50 -13.93 -8.21
CA GLU A 133 -5.89 -12.64 -7.95
C GLU A 133 -5.22 -12.64 -6.57
N ARG A 134 -4.02 -12.06 -6.51
CA ARG A 134 -3.32 -11.80 -5.26
C ARG A 134 -3.01 -10.32 -5.18
N PHE A 135 -3.52 -9.69 -4.12
CA PHE A 135 -3.18 -8.32 -3.78
C PHE A 135 -1.93 -8.31 -2.91
N LEU A 136 -0.94 -7.56 -3.33
CA LEU A 136 0.33 -7.34 -2.65
C LEU A 136 0.32 -5.94 -2.04
N TYR A 137 0.70 -5.85 -0.77
CA TYR A 137 0.92 -4.58 -0.10
C TYR A 137 2.19 -4.65 0.74
N VAL A 138 3.09 -3.70 0.52
CA VAL A 138 4.32 -3.54 1.30
C VAL A 138 4.35 -2.14 1.85
N ARG A 139 4.48 -2.02 3.16
CA ARG A 139 4.62 -0.73 3.83
C ARG A 139 5.83 -0.73 4.72
N ILE A 140 6.50 0.41 4.73
CA ILE A 140 7.58 0.72 5.65
C ILE A 140 7.23 1.98 6.43
N ALA A 141 7.63 1.99 7.70
CA ALA A 141 7.50 3.14 8.56
C ALA A 141 8.79 3.28 9.37
N GLY A 142 9.29 4.50 9.46
CA GLY A 142 10.24 4.88 10.50
C GLY A 142 9.46 4.91 11.81
N GLY A 143 9.97 4.24 12.83
CA GLY A 143 9.60 4.58 14.19
C GLY A 143 9.88 6.06 14.40
N GLU A 144 8.97 6.75 15.08
CA GLU A 144 9.24 8.12 15.53
C GLU A 144 10.61 8.12 16.24
N PRO A 145 11.47 9.12 16.01
CA PRO A 145 12.49 9.40 17.01
C PRO A 145 11.77 9.49 18.36
N ASP A 146 12.39 8.94 19.40
CA ASP A 146 11.89 9.03 20.78
C ASP A 146 11.97 10.49 21.25
N ASP A 147 11.18 11.36 20.63
CA ASP A 147 10.98 12.76 20.95
C ASP A 147 9.56 12.81 21.50
N GLY A 148 9.47 12.78 22.83
CA GLY A 148 8.24 12.62 23.57
C GLY A 148 7.09 13.50 23.05
N GLY A 149 6.02 12.82 22.64
CA GLY A 149 4.67 13.35 22.57
C GLY A 149 4.29 14.06 21.28
N TRP A 150 3.46 13.41 20.48
CA TRP A 150 2.10 13.87 20.13
C TRP A 150 1.31 12.71 19.53
N TYR A 151 0.51 12.03 20.37
CA TYR A 151 -0.52 11.12 19.91
C TYR A 151 -1.62 11.93 19.21
N SER A 152 -1.65 11.89 17.87
CA SER A 152 -2.86 12.22 17.13
C SER A 152 -3.80 11.02 17.24
N SER A 153 -4.57 10.94 18.32
CA SER A 153 -5.68 10.00 18.43
C SER A 153 -6.79 10.44 17.48
N ALA A 154 -6.75 9.99 16.23
CA ALA A 154 -7.96 9.95 15.42
C ALA A 154 -8.82 8.79 15.95
N PRO A 155 -10.07 9.01 16.39
CA PRO A 155 -10.91 7.92 16.84
C PRO A 155 -11.17 6.99 15.66
N LEU A 156 -10.72 5.73 15.78
CA LEU A 156 -11.16 4.64 14.92
C LEU A 156 -12.63 4.39 15.25
N ILE A 157 -13.50 4.70 14.29
CA ILE A 157 -14.88 4.20 14.19
C ILE A 157 -15.81 4.64 15.36
N SER A 158 -16.61 5.70 15.12
CA SER A 158 -17.88 5.85 15.86
C SER A 158 -18.95 5.10 15.09
N SER A 159 -19.18 3.83 15.43
CA SER A 159 -20.44 3.16 15.13
C SER A 159 -21.50 3.83 16.01
N GLN A 160 -22.38 4.64 15.41
CA GLN A 160 -23.65 4.97 16.04
C GLN A 160 -24.71 4.01 15.51
N GLY A 161 -25.30 3.26 16.44
CA GLY A 161 -26.55 2.54 16.23
C GLY A 161 -27.76 3.44 16.34
#